data_AF-A0A4U3I3T8-F1
#
_entry.id   AF-A0A4U3I3T8-F1
#
_cell.length_a   1.000
_cell.length_b   1.000
_cell.length_c   1.000
_cell.angle_alpha   90.00
_cell.angle_beta   90.00
_cell.angle_gamma   90.00
#
_symmetry.space_group_name_H-M   'P 1'
#
loop_
_entity.id
_entity.type
_entity.pdbx_description
1 polymer ?
#
loop_
_entity_poly.entity_id
_entity_poly.type
_entity_poly.pdbx_seq_one_letter_code
_entity_poly.pdbx_strand_id
1 'polypeptide(L)'
;MDVVYGKTDASQPVSESLAVSTQTGVKVAAVAILGATLGVSKASKFAEEAANLVTDKEFLGELESEIGLPKSGETEDEFVVRAKEAMFKMLQGKLK
;
A
#
# COMPACT_ATOMS: atom_id res chain seq x y z
N MET A 1 -19.57 30.50 -31.42
CA MET A 1 -20.30 29.61 -30.48
C MET A 1 -19.38 29.41 -29.30
N ASP A 2 -19.72 30.07 -28.19
CA ASP A 2 -19.05 29.96 -26.90
C ASP A 2 -19.05 28.52 -26.40
N VAL A 3 -17.87 28.00 -26.02
CA VAL A 3 -17.79 26.93 -25.03
C VAL A 3 -16.99 27.47 -23.86
N VAL A 4 -17.78 27.72 -22.82
CA VAL A 4 -17.49 28.37 -21.55
C VAL A 4 -16.37 27.67 -20.79
N TYR A 5 -15.48 28.49 -20.25
CA TYR A 5 -14.46 28.17 -19.25
C TYR A 5 -15.13 27.58 -17.99
N GLY A 6 -15.23 26.25 -17.93
CA GLY A 6 -15.70 25.51 -16.76
C GLY A 6 -14.59 25.34 -15.74
N LYS A 7 -14.45 26.32 -14.85
CA LYS A 7 -13.74 26.18 -13.57
C LYS A 7 -14.34 24.99 -12.80
N THR A 8 -13.67 23.84 -12.84
CA THR A 8 -13.91 22.74 -11.90
C THR A 8 -12.72 22.68 -10.96
N ASP A 9 -12.94 23.29 -9.80
CA ASP A 9 -12.19 22.99 -8.59
C ASP A 9 -12.48 21.52 -8.26
N ALA A 10 -11.58 20.63 -8.65
CA ALA A 10 -11.66 19.18 -8.40
C ALA A 10 -10.34 18.70 -7.79
N SER A 11 -9.93 19.33 -6.69
CA SER A 11 -8.99 18.73 -5.76
C SER A 11 -9.77 17.85 -4.79
N GLN A 12 -9.53 16.54 -4.84
CA GLN A 12 -10.01 15.46 -3.93
C GLN A 12 -11.42 14.90 -4.25
N PRO A 13 -11.51 13.66 -4.79
CA PRO A 13 -11.56 12.46 -3.92
C PRO A 13 -10.91 11.18 -4.51
N VAL A 14 -9.96 11.29 -5.44
CA VAL A 14 -9.29 10.09 -6.01
C VAL A 14 -8.35 9.39 -5.01
N SER A 15 -7.73 10.15 -4.11
CA SER A 15 -6.76 9.63 -3.15
C SER A 15 -7.39 8.87 -1.98
N GLU A 16 -8.59 9.28 -1.51
CA GLU A 16 -9.31 8.55 -0.45
C GLU A 16 -9.81 7.20 -0.94
N SER A 17 -10.31 7.13 -2.17
CA SER A 17 -10.83 5.89 -2.77
C SER A 17 -9.71 4.86 -3.00
N LEU A 18 -8.52 5.30 -3.42
CA LEU A 18 -7.35 4.44 -3.59
C LEU A 18 -6.80 3.94 -2.25
N ALA A 19 -6.71 4.82 -1.24
CA ALA A 19 -6.27 4.44 0.11
C ALA A 19 -7.21 3.41 0.74
N VAL A 20 -8.53 3.64 0.67
CA VAL A 20 -9.55 2.68 1.14
C VAL A 20 -9.47 1.34 0.41
N SER A 21 -9.30 1.37 -0.91
CA SER A 21 -9.19 0.14 -1.71
C SER A 21 -7.93 -0.64 -1.39
N THR A 22 -6.80 0.06 -1.20
CA THR A 22 -5.51 -0.53 -0.79
C THR A 22 -5.60 -1.12 0.61
N GLN A 23 -6.20 -0.38 1.56
CA GLN A 23 -6.42 -0.84 2.93
C GLN A 23 -7.27 -2.12 2.94
N THR A 24 -8.36 -2.14 2.19
CA THR A 24 -9.25 -3.31 2.08
C THR A 24 -8.55 -4.50 1.43
N GLY A 25 -7.82 -4.27 0.33
CA GLY A 25 -7.06 -5.31 -0.37
C GLY A 25 -5.99 -5.95 0.51
N VAL A 26 -5.25 -5.14 1.27
CA VAL A 26 -4.25 -5.62 2.22
C VAL A 26 -4.90 -6.41 3.34
N LYS A 27 -6.04 -5.97 3.89
CA LYS A 27 -6.74 -6.73 4.93
C LYS A 27 -7.16 -8.12 4.46
N VAL A 28 -7.75 -8.20 3.26
CA VAL A 28 -8.23 -9.46 2.68
C VAL A 28 -7.06 -10.39 2.36
N ALA A 29 -6.01 -9.87 1.71
CA ALA A 29 -4.83 -10.67 1.36
C ALA A 29 -4.11 -11.20 2.60
N ALA A 30 -3.91 -10.36 3.62
CA ALA A 30 -3.26 -10.77 4.86
C ALA A 30 -4.04 -11.86 5.61
N VAL A 31 -5.37 -11.75 5.71
CA VAL A 31 -6.20 -12.80 6.33
C VAL A 31 -6.21 -14.07 5.49
N ALA A 32 -6.26 -13.98 4.16
CA ALA A 32 -6.24 -15.15 3.28
C ALA A 32 -4.91 -15.93 3.36
N ILE A 33 -3.78 -15.22 3.41
CA ILE A 33 -2.44 -15.83 3.44
C ILE A 33 -2.07 -16.31 4.84
N LEU A 34 -2.37 -15.51 5.86
CA LEU A 34 -1.89 -15.74 7.23
C LEU A 34 -2.95 -16.35 8.14
N GLY A 35 -4.22 -16.40 7.71
CA GLY A 35 -5.32 -16.92 8.54
C GLY A 35 -5.13 -18.38 8.95
N ALA A 36 -4.57 -19.20 8.06
CA ALA A 36 -4.27 -20.60 8.35
C ALA A 36 -3.05 -20.79 9.27
N THR A 37 -2.09 -19.85 9.27
CA THR A 37 -0.83 -19.97 10.02
C THR A 37 -0.87 -19.27 11.38
N LEU A 38 -1.51 -18.10 11.46
CA LEU A 38 -1.60 -17.28 12.67
C LEU A 38 -2.94 -17.43 13.40
N GLY A 39 -3.93 -18.03 12.75
CA GLY A 39 -5.32 -18.02 13.19
C GLY A 39 -6.02 -16.70 12.81
N VAL A 40 -7.31 -16.78 12.50
CA VAL A 40 -8.11 -15.66 11.96
C VAL A 40 -7.97 -14.40 12.81
N SER A 41 -8.06 -14.48 14.14
CA SER A 41 -7.98 -13.30 15.01
C SER A 41 -6.64 -12.57 14.96
N LYS A 42 -5.50 -13.30 14.90
CA LYS A 42 -4.17 -12.66 14.81
C LYS A 42 -3.89 -12.18 13.39
N ALA A 43 -4.31 -12.93 12.38
CA ALA A 43 -4.21 -12.52 10.99
C ALA A 43 -5.04 -11.25 10.72
N SER A 44 -6.24 -11.12 11.30
CA SER A 44 -7.05 -9.92 11.23
C SER A 44 -6.41 -8.72 11.95
N LYS A 45 -5.77 -8.93 13.10
CA LYS A 45 -5.06 -7.85 13.81
C LYS A 45 -3.84 -7.36 13.01
N PHE A 46 -3.02 -8.29 12.50
CA PHE A 46 -1.91 -7.96 11.61
C PHE A 46 -2.41 -7.25 10.33
N ALA A 47 -3.51 -7.74 9.75
CA ALA A 47 -4.16 -7.15 8.60
C ALA A 47 -4.58 -5.69 8.87
N GLU A 48 -5.17 -5.40 10.03
CA GLU A 48 -5.53 -4.03 10.41
C GLU A 48 -4.32 -3.13 10.58
N GLU A 49 -3.30 -3.59 11.30
CA GLU A 49 -2.10 -2.80 11.54
C GLU A 49 -1.33 -2.56 10.23
N ALA A 50 -1.18 -3.59 9.39
CA ALA A 50 -0.55 -3.47 8.07
C ALA A 50 -1.35 -2.56 7.13
N ALA A 51 -2.68 -2.63 7.18
CA ALA A 51 -3.55 -1.80 6.35
C ALA A 51 -3.54 -0.32 6.78
N ASN A 52 -3.44 -0.03 8.08
CA ASN A 52 -3.26 1.34 8.56
C ASN A 52 -1.86 1.87 8.19
N LEU A 53 -0.85 1.00 8.23
CA LEU A 53 0.53 1.37 7.96
C LEU A 53 0.79 1.63 6.47
N VAL A 54 0.22 0.84 5.56
CA VAL A 54 0.30 1.07 4.10
C VAL A 54 -0.43 2.34 3.64
N THR A 55 -1.42 2.82 4.41
CA THR A 55 -2.09 4.11 4.13
C THR A 55 -1.40 5.30 4.80
N ASP A 56 -0.40 5.05 5.64
CA ASP A 56 0.33 6.09 6.33
C ASP A 56 1.32 6.79 5.38
N LYS A 57 1.27 8.13 5.34
CA LYS A 57 2.09 8.92 4.40
C LYS A 57 3.57 8.87 4.74
N GLU A 58 3.92 8.78 6.03
CA GLU A 58 5.33 8.68 6.44
C GLU A 58 5.89 7.32 6.07
N PHE A 59 5.12 6.25 6.27
CA PHE A 59 5.47 4.91 5.83
C PHE A 59 5.63 4.82 4.30
N LEU A 60 4.71 5.40 3.53
CA LEU A 60 4.81 5.41 2.07
C LEU A 60 6.06 6.19 1.60
N GLY A 61 6.38 7.33 2.22
CA GLY A 61 7.59 8.09 1.88
C GLY A 61 8.88 7.36 2.22
N GLU A 62 8.93 6.65 3.36
CA GLU A 62 10.06 5.78 3.72
C GLU A 62 10.16 4.59 2.77
N LEU A 63 9.02 3.98 2.39
CA LEU A 63 8.97 2.84 1.48
C LEU A 63 9.44 3.24 0.07
N GLU A 64 9.01 4.39 -0.43
CA GLU A 64 9.50 4.96 -1.69
C GLU A 64 11.00 5.22 -1.65
N SER A 65 11.53 5.69 -0.50
CA SER A 65 12.96 5.92 -0.32
C SER A 65 13.76 4.61 -0.26
N GLU A 66 13.22 3.56 0.39
CA GLU A 66 13.85 2.25 0.54
C GLU A 66 13.80 1.44 -0.77
N ILE A 67 12.68 1.48 -1.49
CA ILE A 67 12.54 0.85 -2.81
C ILE A 67 13.34 1.65 -3.85
N GLY A 68 13.26 2.97 -3.84
CA GLY A 68 13.93 3.81 -4.83
C GLY A 68 13.52 3.48 -6.27
N LEU A 69 14.34 3.94 -7.24
CA LEU A 69 14.07 3.71 -8.65
C LEU A 69 14.36 2.26 -9.06
N PRO A 70 13.68 1.74 -10.11
CA PRO A 70 14.06 0.47 -10.72
C PRO A 70 15.51 0.49 -11.17
N LYS A 71 16.23 -0.62 -10.95
CA LYS A 71 17.62 -0.74 -11.38
C LYS A 71 17.67 -0.88 -12.90
N SER A 72 18.74 -0.40 -13.53
CA SER A 72 18.91 -0.59 -14.97
C SER A 72 18.99 -2.08 -15.32
N GLY A 73 18.06 -2.55 -16.14
CA GLY A 73 17.92 -3.96 -16.51
C GLY A 73 17.04 -4.80 -15.57
N GLU A 74 16.47 -4.20 -14.53
CA GLU A 74 15.46 -4.85 -13.67
C GLU A 74 14.15 -4.96 -14.43
N THR A 75 13.58 -6.16 -14.45
CA THR A 75 12.23 -6.40 -14.99
C THR A 75 11.16 -5.90 -14.02
N GLU A 76 9.95 -5.66 -14.51
CA GLU A 76 8.82 -5.25 -13.65
C GLU A 76 8.59 -6.24 -12.51
N ASP A 77 8.66 -7.54 -12.79
CA ASP A 77 8.49 -8.59 -11.78
C ASP A 77 9.57 -8.52 -10.69
N GLU A 78 10.83 -8.32 -11.06
CA GLU A 78 11.94 -8.17 -10.11
C GLU A 78 11.80 -6.92 -9.25
N PHE A 79 11.35 -5.81 -9.86
CA PHE A 79 11.04 -4.59 -9.13
C PHE A 79 9.90 -4.81 -8.14
N VAL A 80 8.82 -5.50 -8.55
CA VAL A 80 7.69 -5.81 -7.69
C VAL A 80 8.08 -6.75 -6.55
N VAL A 81 8.92 -7.75 -6.79
CA VAL A 81 9.44 -8.64 -5.74
C VAL A 81 10.26 -7.85 -4.73
N ARG A 82 11.17 -7.00 -5.20
CA ARG A 82 12.01 -6.16 -4.33
C ARG A 82 11.18 -5.14 -3.53
N ALA A 83 10.16 -4.56 -4.16
CA ALA A 83 9.21 -3.68 -3.51
C ALA A 83 8.44 -4.40 -2.40
N LYS A 84 7.97 -5.63 -2.67
CA LYS A 84 7.30 -6.48 -1.68
C LYS A 84 8.23 -6.84 -0.52
N GLU A 85 9.48 -7.21 -0.79
CA GLU A 85 10.46 -7.53 0.24
C GLU A 85 10.78 -6.33 1.14
N ALA A 86 11.00 -5.15 0.54
CA ALA A 86 11.22 -3.90 1.27
C ALA A 86 10.01 -3.56 2.15
N MET A 87 8.80 -3.63 1.58
CA MET A 87 7.55 -3.41 2.32
C MET A 87 7.42 -4.39 3.49
N PHE A 88 7.64 -5.68 3.27
CA PHE A 88 7.52 -6.69 4.33
C PHE A 88 8.54 -6.46 5.45
N LYS A 89 9.78 -6.13 5.12
CA LYS A 89 10.83 -5.84 6.09
C LYS A 89 10.51 -4.59 6.93
N MET A 90 9.97 -3.55 6.31
CA MET A 90 9.51 -2.36 7.02
C MET A 90 8.30 -2.65 7.91
N LEU A 91 7.32 -3.42 7.43
CA LEU A 91 6.18 -3.88 8.23
C LEU A 91 6.66 -4.67 9.45
N GLN A 92 7.58 -5.63 9.30
CA GLN A 92 8.15 -6.39 10.43
C GLN A 92 8.88 -5.50 11.44
N GLY A 93 9.56 -4.45 10.99
CA GLY A 93 10.25 -3.51 11.87
C GLY A 93 9.31 -2.64 12.71
N LYS A 94 8.15 -2.27 12.15
CA LYS A 94 7.15 -1.41 12.81
C LYS A 94 6.10 -2.18 13.61
N LEU A 95 5.82 -3.44 13.28
CA LEU A 95 4.84 -4.31 13.95
C LEU A 95 5.45 -5.09 15.15
N LYS A 96 6.10 -4.38 16.08
CA LYS A 96 6.65 -4.96 17.32
C LYS A 96 5.63 -5.01 18.46
#